data_AF-A0A2P8GAP8-F1
#
_entry.id   AF-A0A2P8GAP8-F1
#
_cell.length_a   1.000
_cell.length_b   1.000
_cell.length_c   1.000
_cell.angle_alpha   90.00
_cell.angle_beta   90.00
_cell.angle_gamma   90.00
#
_symmetry.space_group_name_H-M   'P 1'
#
loop_
_entity.id
_entity.type
_entity.pdbx_description
1 polymer ?
#
loop_
_entity_poly.entity_id
_entity_poly.type
_entity_poly.pdbx_seq_one_letter_code
_entity_poly.pdbx_strand_id
1 'polypeptide(L)'
;MLVISLFFTLEVVAQVKPVTYSNHGQAIKTEIGTFYSNKIHEIILSPDATFKFWSRPSTSCFLWRSFKGTWKKDNDTLYFSDEYQLDQDDVTATYRKNNRQSFFIDFRTDKGHRLDNKQIKINYIYDYNSQLPNVPRYFTLTANNTLEIPFKDIPKYHQLTSIKIEYQLSDSLKRLDYLTTNQYVNLRQHDIPNIISVVFVEQPKNEMINRVTKGVIRDGKLFIVSTEKSVSKLKDSGENFEFEDGYVLEPEID
;
A
#
# COMPACT_ATOMS: atom_id res chain seq x y z
N MET A 1 11.79 -4.00 -56.60
CA MET A 1 10.68 -4.44 -55.72
C MET A 1 10.59 -3.44 -54.59
N LEU A 2 9.67 -2.47 -54.71
CA LEU A 2 9.52 -1.36 -53.77
C LEU A 2 8.43 -1.76 -52.77
N VAL A 3 8.81 -2.01 -51.51
CA VAL A 3 7.85 -2.27 -50.43
C VAL A 3 7.38 -0.91 -49.92
N ILE A 4 6.17 -0.51 -50.33
CA ILE A 4 5.49 0.66 -49.78
C ILE A 4 4.88 0.21 -48.45
N SER A 5 5.54 0.55 -47.35
CA SER A 5 4.97 0.44 -46.01
C SER A 5 3.84 1.46 -45.87
N LEU A 6 2.58 0.99 -45.96
CA LEU A 6 1.43 1.76 -45.51
C LEU A 6 1.46 1.86 -43.99
N PHE A 7 1.88 3.02 -43.48
CA PHE A 7 1.54 3.44 -42.13
C PHE A 7 0.05 3.77 -42.11
N PHE A 8 -0.77 2.86 -41.57
CA PHE A 8 -2.11 3.21 -41.14
C PHE A 8 -1.98 4.10 -39.90
N THR A 9 -2.07 5.42 -40.10
CA THR A 9 -2.38 6.35 -39.02
C THR A 9 -3.82 6.07 -38.62
N LEU A 10 -4.02 5.38 -37.49
CA LEU A 10 -5.31 5.38 -36.80
C LEU A 10 -5.61 6.83 -36.44
N GLU A 11 -6.55 7.45 -37.14
CA GLU A 11 -7.13 8.73 -36.74
C GLU A 11 -7.80 8.54 -35.36
N VAL A 12 -7.05 8.87 -34.31
CA VAL A 12 -7.61 9.07 -33.00
C VAL A 12 -8.52 10.29 -33.12
N VAL A 13 -9.83 10.09 -32.93
CA VAL A 13 -10.78 11.20 -32.75
C VAL A 13 -10.29 12.00 -31.55
N ALA A 14 -9.53 13.05 -31.83
CA ALA A 14 -8.76 13.79 -30.86
C ALA A 14 -9.70 14.68 -30.05
N GLN A 15 -10.01 14.23 -28.85
CA GLN A 15 -10.56 15.07 -27.81
C GLN A 15 -9.68 16.34 -27.69
N VAL A 16 -10.22 17.53 -27.95
CA VAL A 16 -9.42 18.76 -28.05
C VAL A 16 -9.06 19.35 -26.67
N LYS A 17 -9.90 19.12 -25.66
CA LYS A 17 -9.72 19.58 -24.28
C LYS A 17 -9.95 18.44 -23.28
N PRO A 18 -9.32 18.47 -22.09
CA PRO A 18 -9.63 17.51 -21.04
C PRO A 18 -11.11 17.49 -20.68
N VAL A 19 -11.63 16.32 -20.38
CA VAL A 19 -13.01 16.09 -19.97
C VAL A 19 -13.00 15.51 -18.57
N THR A 20 -13.78 16.09 -17.67
CA THR A 20 -13.88 15.64 -16.28
C THR A 20 -15.26 15.06 -16.03
N TYR A 21 -15.32 13.82 -15.56
CA TYR A 21 -16.51 13.25 -14.96
C TYR A 21 -16.31 13.24 -13.45
N SER A 22 -17.26 13.78 -12.68
CA SER A 22 -17.17 13.82 -11.23
C SER A 22 -18.38 13.19 -10.55
N ASN A 23 -18.10 12.66 -9.37
CA ASN A 23 -19.09 12.29 -8.38
C ASN A 23 -18.54 12.70 -7.02
N HIS A 24 -19.08 13.80 -6.49
CA HIS A 24 -18.67 14.35 -5.21
C HIS A 24 -19.35 13.68 -4.01
N GLY A 25 -20.25 12.71 -4.25
CA GLY A 25 -20.81 11.76 -3.29
C GLY A 25 -21.21 12.31 -1.92
N GLN A 26 -21.36 11.41 -0.93
CA GLN A 26 -21.23 11.80 0.47
C GLN A 26 -19.74 11.79 0.85
N ALA A 27 -19.34 12.73 1.71
CA ALA A 27 -18.00 12.76 2.26
C ALA A 27 -17.62 11.39 2.86
N ILE A 28 -16.43 10.89 2.51
CA ILE A 28 -15.91 9.65 3.09
C ILE A 28 -15.82 9.85 4.61
N LYS A 29 -16.61 9.09 5.36
CA LYS A 29 -16.49 9.03 6.82
C LYS A 29 -15.13 8.41 7.12
N THR A 30 -14.21 9.21 7.62
CA THR A 30 -12.90 8.75 8.06
C THR A 30 -13.13 7.98 9.35
N GLU A 31 -13.12 6.65 9.28
CA GLU A 31 -13.05 5.83 10.49
C GLU A 31 -11.63 5.93 11.06
N ILE A 32 -11.49 5.74 12.38
CA ILE A 32 -10.20 5.72 13.05
C ILE A 32 -9.39 4.55 12.47
N GLY A 33 -8.50 4.83 11.52
CA GLY A 33 -7.65 3.84 10.86
C GLY A 33 -7.55 4.02 9.33
N THR A 34 -8.54 4.57 8.64
CA THR A 34 -8.49 4.72 7.18
C THR A 34 -7.96 6.10 6.78
N PHE A 35 -6.63 6.25 6.80
CA PHE A 35 -5.96 7.49 6.34
C PHE A 35 -6.02 7.68 4.82
N TYR A 36 -6.19 6.61 4.05
CA TYR A 36 -6.30 6.64 2.60
C TYR A 36 -7.61 6.02 2.16
N SER A 37 -8.23 6.60 1.13
CA SER A 37 -9.41 6.05 0.47
C SER A 37 -9.10 5.72 -0.98
N ASN A 38 -9.61 4.58 -1.43
CA ASN A 38 -9.49 4.13 -2.82
C ASN A 38 -10.68 4.55 -3.67
N LYS A 39 -11.57 5.37 -3.09
CA LYS A 39 -12.77 5.85 -3.76
C LYS A 39 -12.42 6.90 -4.79
N ILE A 40 -12.83 6.68 -6.03
CA ILE A 40 -12.60 7.60 -7.14
C ILE A 40 -13.75 8.62 -7.17
N HIS A 41 -13.40 9.90 -7.11
CA HIS A 41 -14.34 11.02 -7.11
C HIS A 41 -14.35 11.74 -8.46
N GLU A 42 -13.21 11.79 -9.15
CA GLU A 42 -13.12 12.40 -10.46
C GLU A 42 -12.36 11.49 -11.43
N ILE A 43 -12.83 11.48 -12.67
CA ILE A 43 -12.24 10.78 -13.80
C ILE A 43 -11.95 11.83 -14.86
N ILE A 44 -10.67 12.12 -15.08
CA ILE A 44 -10.22 13.11 -16.06
C ILE A 44 -9.67 12.37 -17.26
N LEU A 45 -10.22 12.63 -18.44
CA LEU A 45 -9.73 12.17 -19.74
C LEU A 45 -8.95 13.30 -20.39
N SER A 46 -7.67 13.08 -20.66
CA SER A 46 -6.81 14.03 -21.37
C SER A 46 -6.88 13.81 -22.89
N PRO A 47 -6.65 14.87 -23.70
CA PRO A 47 -6.53 14.80 -25.16
C PRO A 47 -5.54 13.78 -25.72
N ASP A 48 -4.46 13.51 -24.98
CA ASP A 48 -3.36 12.62 -25.36
C ASP A 48 -3.64 11.13 -25.05
N ALA A 49 -4.91 10.77 -24.90
CA ALA A 49 -5.35 9.43 -24.50
C ALA A 49 -4.84 8.98 -23.12
N THR A 50 -4.46 9.92 -22.24
CA THR A 50 -4.16 9.63 -20.83
C THR A 50 -5.34 9.92 -19.92
N PHE A 51 -5.44 9.24 -18.78
CA PHE A 51 -6.47 9.52 -17.78
C PHE A 51 -5.89 9.78 -16.39
N LYS A 52 -6.70 10.39 -15.53
CA LYS A 52 -6.47 10.45 -14.08
C LYS A 52 -7.73 10.06 -13.33
N PHE A 53 -7.63 9.06 -12.45
CA PHE A 53 -8.61 8.82 -11.41
C PHE A 53 -8.15 9.52 -10.14
N TRP A 54 -8.97 10.42 -9.61
CA TRP A 54 -8.69 11.14 -8.39
C TRP A 54 -9.47 10.57 -7.21
N SER A 55 -8.75 10.26 -6.14
CA SER A 55 -9.32 10.07 -4.81
C SER A 55 -9.05 11.32 -3.98
N ARG A 56 -10.13 12.00 -3.56
CA ARG A 56 -10.07 13.23 -2.75
C ARG A 56 -10.87 13.04 -1.47
N PRO A 57 -10.32 12.37 -0.44
CA PRO A 57 -10.95 12.37 0.88
C PRO A 57 -11.15 13.81 1.39
N SER A 58 -12.29 14.07 2.01
CA SER A 58 -12.77 15.40 2.40
C SER A 58 -11.93 16.09 3.47
N THR A 59 -11.05 15.36 4.17
CA THR A 59 -10.37 15.82 5.38
C THR A 59 -9.03 16.49 5.15
N SER A 60 -8.31 16.21 4.05
CA SER A 60 -7.02 16.85 3.75
C SER A 60 -6.52 16.62 2.32
N CYS A 61 -5.95 17.64 1.69
CA CYS A 61 -5.29 17.51 0.38
C CYS A 61 -3.99 16.69 0.40
N PHE A 62 -3.36 16.51 1.57
CA PHE A 62 -2.21 15.62 1.73
C PHE A 62 -2.55 14.14 1.54
N LEU A 63 -3.84 13.79 1.65
CA LEU A 63 -4.34 12.43 1.49
C LEU A 63 -4.93 12.19 0.10
N TRP A 64 -4.87 13.19 -0.79
CA TRP A 64 -5.36 13.06 -2.15
C TRP A 64 -4.40 12.23 -2.99
N ARG A 65 -4.97 11.38 -3.84
CA ARG A 65 -4.21 10.46 -4.68
C ARG A 65 -4.75 10.51 -6.09
N SER A 66 -3.83 10.38 -7.05
CA SER A 66 -4.17 10.24 -8.45
C SER A 66 -3.59 8.96 -9.01
N PHE A 67 -4.41 8.18 -9.71
CA PHE A 67 -3.98 7.03 -10.49
C PHE A 67 -4.02 7.42 -11.96
N LYS A 68 -2.98 7.05 -12.71
CA LYS A 68 -2.78 7.52 -14.08
C LYS A 68 -2.58 6.33 -15.00
N GLY A 69 -2.99 6.49 -16.25
CA GLY A 69 -2.81 5.48 -17.27
C GLY A 69 -3.29 5.98 -18.62
N THR A 70 -3.61 5.05 -19.51
CA THR A 70 -4.14 5.35 -20.84
C THR A 70 -5.61 4.98 -20.93
N TRP A 71 -6.36 5.66 -21.79
CA TRP A 71 -7.74 5.30 -22.07
C TRP A 71 -7.99 5.16 -23.57
N LYS A 72 -9.00 4.36 -23.91
CA LYS A 72 -9.54 4.25 -25.27
C LYS A 72 -11.06 4.19 -25.23
N LYS A 73 -11.70 4.61 -26.31
CA LYS A 73 -13.15 4.53 -26.49
C LYS A 73 -13.50 3.57 -27.62
N ASP A 74 -14.53 2.79 -27.41
CA ASP A 74 -15.18 1.94 -28.39
C ASP A 74 -16.69 2.10 -28.22
N ASN A 75 -17.34 2.80 -29.15
CA ASN A 75 -18.74 3.22 -29.04
C ASN A 75 -19.06 3.97 -27.73
N ASP A 76 -20.00 3.46 -26.94
CA ASP A 76 -20.39 4.00 -25.63
C ASP A 76 -19.45 3.57 -24.50
N THR A 77 -18.47 2.71 -24.80
CA THR A 77 -17.60 2.08 -23.80
C THR A 77 -16.24 2.78 -23.75
N LEU A 78 -15.78 3.07 -22.53
CA LEU A 78 -14.42 3.52 -22.23
C LEU A 78 -13.64 2.39 -21.55
N TYR A 79 -12.39 2.23 -21.94
CA TYR A 79 -11.44 1.33 -21.29
C TYR A 79 -10.29 2.15 -20.74
N PHE A 80 -10.01 2.00 -19.46
CA PHE A 80 -8.93 2.66 -18.73
C PHE A 80 -7.89 1.62 -18.35
N SER A 81 -6.67 1.76 -18.85
CA SER A 81 -5.56 0.82 -18.62
C SER A 81 -4.47 1.48 -17.80
N ASP A 82 -4.13 0.89 -16.66
CA ASP A 82 -3.03 1.30 -15.80
C ASP A 82 -2.16 0.13 -15.36
N GLU A 83 -0.96 0.44 -14.88
CA GLU A 83 -0.02 -0.52 -14.32
C GLU A 83 0.49 -0.04 -12.97
N TYR A 84 0.71 -0.98 -12.05
CA TYR A 84 1.35 -0.70 -10.77
C TYR A 84 2.25 -1.86 -10.34
N GLN A 85 3.31 -1.52 -9.60
CA GLN A 85 4.22 -2.51 -9.04
C GLN A 85 3.68 -3.00 -7.69
N LEU A 86 3.56 -4.31 -7.55
CA LEU A 86 3.40 -4.99 -6.26
C LEU A 86 4.77 -5.41 -5.75
N ASP A 87 5.08 -5.03 -4.51
CA ASP A 87 6.29 -5.43 -3.83
C ASP A 87 5.95 -6.47 -2.76
N GLN A 88 6.73 -7.55 -2.72
CA GLN A 88 6.69 -8.49 -1.61
C GLN A 88 7.24 -7.80 -0.35
N ASP A 89 6.57 -8.01 0.79
CA ASP A 89 7.09 -7.58 2.09
C ASP A 89 8.51 -8.14 2.31
N ASP A 90 9.45 -7.27 2.70
CA ASP A 90 10.85 -7.63 2.91
C ASP A 90 11.09 -8.24 4.31
N VAL A 91 10.10 -8.12 5.19
CA VAL A 91 10.02 -8.75 6.51
C VAL A 91 8.61 -9.31 6.70
N THR A 92 8.53 -10.52 7.24
CA THR A 92 7.25 -11.07 7.71
C THR A 92 7.36 -11.49 9.16
N ALA A 93 6.29 -11.27 9.92
CA ALA A 93 6.24 -11.62 11.33
C ALA A 93 5.01 -12.48 11.63
N THR A 94 5.21 -13.51 12.46
CA THR A 94 4.14 -14.33 13.01
C THR A 94 4.17 -14.26 14.53
N TYR A 95 3.00 -14.35 15.14
CA TYR A 95 2.80 -13.97 16.54
C TYR A 95 2.13 -15.10 17.32
N ARG A 96 2.60 -15.33 18.54
CA ARG A 96 1.97 -16.22 19.52
C ARG A 96 2.09 -15.61 20.92
N LYS A 97 1.10 -15.86 21.77
CA LYS A 97 1.11 -15.44 23.17
C LYS A 97 1.40 -16.63 24.08
N ASN A 98 2.18 -16.41 25.14
CA ASN A 98 2.36 -17.33 26.25
C ASN A 98 2.54 -16.56 27.57
N ASN A 99 2.82 -17.27 28.67
CA ASN A 99 2.91 -16.69 30.02
C ASN A 99 4.30 -16.11 30.38
N ARG A 100 5.25 -16.05 29.44
CA ARG A 100 6.58 -15.48 29.71
C ARG A 100 6.50 -13.98 29.97
N GLN A 101 7.31 -13.49 30.91
CA GLN A 101 7.43 -12.06 31.23
C GLN A 101 8.55 -11.40 30.40
N SER A 102 8.67 -11.80 29.15
CA SER A 102 9.67 -11.36 28.19
C SER A 102 9.14 -11.50 26.77
N PHE A 103 9.60 -10.62 25.87
CA PHE A 103 9.51 -10.89 24.44
C PHE A 103 10.59 -11.89 24.08
N PHE A 104 10.21 -12.96 23.41
CA PHE A 104 11.10 -13.88 22.74
C PHE A 104 10.90 -13.74 21.24
N ILE A 105 11.95 -13.27 20.57
CA ILE A 105 11.94 -13.00 19.14
C ILE A 105 12.94 -13.92 18.46
N ASP A 106 12.47 -14.72 17.54
CA ASP A 106 13.27 -15.62 16.71
C ASP A 106 13.44 -15.02 15.31
N PHE A 107 14.68 -14.89 14.84
CA PHE A 107 15.00 -14.30 13.55
C PHE A 107 15.58 -15.35 12.59
N ARG A 108 15.06 -15.37 11.36
CA ARG A 108 15.57 -16.22 10.29
C ARG A 108 15.44 -15.55 8.93
N THR A 109 16.07 -16.14 7.91
CA THR A 109 15.80 -15.76 6.52
C THR A 109 14.82 -16.74 5.88
N ASP A 110 14.15 -16.29 4.81
CA ASP A 110 13.23 -17.11 4.02
C ASP A 110 13.94 -18.31 3.35
N LYS A 111 15.24 -18.20 3.09
CA LYS A 111 16.08 -19.25 2.50
C LYS A 111 16.85 -20.08 3.53
N GLY A 112 16.72 -19.78 4.82
CA GLY A 112 17.42 -20.49 5.89
C GLY A 112 18.92 -20.23 5.95
N HIS A 113 19.42 -19.19 5.27
CA HIS A 113 20.80 -18.76 5.40
C HIS A 113 21.07 -18.21 6.81
N ARG A 114 22.35 -18.27 7.19
CA ARG A 114 22.80 -17.78 8.49
C ARG A 114 22.71 -16.25 8.54
N LEU A 115 22.21 -15.74 9.66
CA LEU A 115 22.32 -14.32 10.00
C LEU A 115 23.74 -14.06 10.53
N ASP A 116 24.63 -13.56 9.68
CA ASP A 116 26.03 -13.33 10.04
C ASP A 116 26.20 -12.11 10.95
N ASN A 117 25.43 -11.05 10.70
CA ASN A 117 25.35 -9.93 11.62
C ASN A 117 24.53 -10.31 12.85
N LYS A 118 25.15 -10.32 14.02
CA LYS A 118 24.43 -10.60 15.28
C LYS A 118 23.87 -9.34 15.94
N GLN A 119 24.11 -8.16 15.41
CA GLN A 119 23.57 -6.93 15.97
C GLN A 119 22.21 -6.61 15.38
N ILE A 120 21.26 -6.30 16.25
CA ILE A 120 19.94 -5.81 15.86
C ILE A 120 19.59 -4.57 16.67
N LYS A 121 18.98 -3.59 16.02
CA LYS A 121 18.45 -2.40 16.68
C LYS A 121 16.95 -2.56 16.87
N ILE A 122 16.51 -2.29 18.08
CA ILE A 122 15.11 -2.29 18.50
C ILE A 122 14.74 -0.88 18.94
N ASN A 123 13.64 -0.34 18.46
CA ASN A 123 13.07 0.89 18.98
C ASN A 123 11.72 0.58 19.61
N TYR A 124 11.55 0.97 20.87
CA TYR A 124 10.26 0.90 21.54
C TYR A 124 9.38 2.06 21.09
N ILE A 125 8.21 1.74 20.54
CA ILE A 125 7.22 2.70 20.10
C ILE A 125 6.08 2.70 21.12
N TYR A 126 5.73 3.88 21.63
CA TYR A 126 4.70 4.05 22.64
C TYR A 126 3.43 4.67 22.04
N ASP A 127 2.32 4.59 22.78
CA ASP A 127 1.06 5.27 22.47
C ASP A 127 1.32 6.73 22.06
N TYR A 128 0.75 7.18 20.94
CA TYR A 128 0.95 8.54 20.42
C TYR A 128 0.63 9.60 21.48
N ASN A 129 -0.36 9.34 22.34
CA ASN A 129 -0.78 10.25 23.41
C ASN A 129 0.17 10.26 24.60
N SER A 130 1.16 9.36 24.65
CA SER A 130 2.10 9.26 25.78
C SER A 130 3.18 10.34 25.76
N GLN A 131 3.39 11.02 24.62
CA GLN A 131 4.46 12.00 24.39
C GLN A 131 5.87 11.47 24.73
N LEU A 132 6.04 10.15 24.77
CA LEU A 132 7.31 9.52 25.08
C LEU A 132 8.21 9.48 23.83
N PRO A 133 9.50 9.78 23.97
CA PRO A 133 10.43 9.59 22.87
C PRO A 133 10.61 8.09 22.59
N ASN A 134 10.78 7.75 21.31
CA ASN A 134 11.21 6.41 20.91
C ASN A 134 12.61 6.14 21.48
N VAL A 135 12.78 4.99 22.12
CA VAL A 135 14.06 4.61 22.76
C VAL A 135 14.74 3.52 21.93
N PRO A 136 15.83 3.83 21.20
CA PRO A 136 16.62 2.82 20.51
C PRO A 136 17.45 2.01 21.51
N ARG A 137 17.49 0.69 21.33
CA ARG A 137 18.41 -0.21 22.01
C ARG A 137 19.04 -1.16 21.01
N TYR A 138 20.32 -1.45 21.21
CA TYR A 138 21.07 -2.40 20.41
C TYR A 138 21.19 -3.70 21.19
N PHE A 139 20.91 -4.80 20.52
CA PHE A 139 21.01 -6.13 21.09
C PHE A 139 21.92 -7.00 20.24
N THR A 140 22.53 -7.99 20.88
CA THR A 140 23.26 -9.05 20.22
C THR A 140 22.41 -10.31 20.23
N LEU A 141 22.07 -10.83 19.05
CA LEU A 141 21.40 -12.10 18.86
C LEU A 141 22.26 -13.25 19.37
N THR A 142 21.60 -14.25 19.94
CA THR A 142 22.26 -15.50 20.32
C THR A 142 22.78 -16.28 19.10
N ALA A 143 23.54 -17.36 19.33
CA ALA A 143 23.99 -18.26 18.27
C ALA A 143 22.82 -18.82 17.43
N ASN A 144 21.65 -19.00 18.06
CA ASN A 144 20.42 -19.50 17.43
C ASN A 144 19.55 -18.36 16.85
N ASN A 145 20.09 -17.15 16.68
CA ASN A 145 19.37 -15.99 16.15
C ASN A 145 18.13 -15.58 16.96
N THR A 146 18.15 -15.83 18.26
CA THR A 146 17.04 -15.43 19.15
C THR A 146 17.43 -14.23 19.99
N LEU A 147 16.42 -13.47 20.39
CA LEU A 147 16.51 -12.34 21.31
C LEU A 147 15.44 -12.49 22.40
N GLU A 148 15.86 -12.39 23.65
CA GLU A 148 14.96 -12.30 24.79
C GLU A 148 15.05 -10.90 25.42
N ILE A 149 13.91 -10.20 25.50
CA ILE A 149 13.79 -8.88 26.11
C ILE A 149 12.82 -8.97 27.29
N PRO A 150 13.30 -9.03 28.54
CA PRO A 150 12.44 -9.00 29.72
C PRO A 150 11.57 -7.73 29.75
N PHE A 151 10.29 -7.86 30.10
CA PHE A 151 9.38 -6.70 30.13
C PHE A 151 9.84 -5.62 31.10
N LYS A 152 10.47 -6.01 32.20
CA LYS A 152 11.07 -5.10 33.19
C LYS A 152 12.16 -4.18 32.63
N ASP A 153 12.82 -4.58 31.54
CA ASP A 153 13.92 -3.83 30.92
C ASP A 153 13.40 -2.82 29.88
N ILE A 154 12.10 -2.87 29.58
CA ILE A 154 11.42 -1.97 28.65
C ILE A 154 10.86 -0.78 29.43
N PRO A 155 11.35 0.45 29.18
CA PRO A 155 10.83 1.64 29.84
C PRO A 155 9.32 1.75 29.60
N LYS A 156 8.53 1.98 30.66
CA LYS A 156 7.08 2.18 30.54
C LYS A 156 6.37 1.12 29.67
N TYR A 157 6.76 -0.15 29.83
CA TYR A 157 6.23 -1.31 29.09
C TYR A 157 4.69 -1.30 28.91
N HIS A 158 3.94 -0.91 29.94
CA HIS A 158 2.47 -0.82 29.91
C HIS A 158 1.90 0.18 28.89
N GLN A 159 2.74 1.03 28.28
CA GLN A 159 2.38 2.00 27.23
C GLN A 159 2.99 1.64 25.87
N LEU A 160 3.70 0.50 25.77
CA LEU A 160 4.31 0.02 24.54
C LEU A 160 3.22 -0.40 23.56
N THR A 161 3.28 0.11 22.33
CA THR A 161 2.32 -0.19 21.27
C THR A 161 2.95 -1.01 20.15
N SER A 162 4.23 -0.85 19.89
CA SER A 162 4.96 -1.62 18.88
C SER A 162 6.45 -1.71 19.18
N ILE A 163 7.09 -2.74 18.64
CA ILE A 163 8.54 -2.89 18.61
C ILE A 163 9.00 -2.71 17.17
N LYS A 164 9.72 -1.63 16.88
CA LYS A 164 10.33 -1.44 15.55
C LYS A 164 11.68 -2.12 15.51
N ILE A 165 11.88 -3.04 14.58
CA ILE A 165 13.16 -3.71 14.34
C ILE A 165 13.90 -3.04 13.19
N GLU A 166 15.22 -3.01 13.30
CA GLU A 166 16.13 -2.62 12.24
C GLU A 166 17.30 -3.61 12.22
N TYR A 167 17.43 -4.35 11.13
CA TYR A 167 18.45 -5.38 10.96
C TYR A 167 19.22 -5.16 9.67
N GLN A 168 20.55 -5.25 9.73
CA GLN A 168 21.41 -5.16 8.55
C GLN A 168 21.75 -6.57 8.09
N LEU A 169 21.07 -7.01 7.01
CA LEU A 169 21.18 -8.36 6.46
C LEU A 169 22.49 -8.58 5.69
N SER A 170 22.97 -7.56 5.00
CA SER A 170 24.30 -7.47 4.37
C SER A 170 24.76 -6.02 4.37
N ASP A 171 25.99 -5.69 3.98
CA ASP A 171 26.50 -4.30 3.99
C ASP A 171 25.61 -3.30 3.23
N SER A 172 24.85 -3.74 2.23
CA SER A 172 23.95 -2.90 1.44
C SER A 172 22.46 -3.12 1.72
N LEU A 173 22.08 -4.17 2.46
CA LEU A 173 20.68 -4.54 2.68
C LEU A 173 20.29 -4.36 4.15
N LYS A 174 19.39 -3.41 4.38
CA LYS A 174 18.72 -3.19 5.66
C LYS A 174 17.27 -3.68 5.57
N ARG A 175 16.76 -4.21 6.68
CA ARG A 175 15.37 -4.62 6.88
C ARG A 175 14.78 -3.87 8.06
N LEU A 176 13.56 -3.38 7.91
CA LEU A 176 12.89 -2.58 8.92
C LEU A 176 11.43 -2.96 8.95
N ASP A 177 10.94 -3.27 10.15
CA ASP A 177 9.53 -3.60 10.32
C ASP A 177 9.02 -3.19 11.70
N TYR A 178 7.70 -3.05 11.82
CA TYR A 178 7.00 -2.80 13.08
C TYR A 178 6.32 -4.07 13.53
N LEU A 179 6.80 -4.62 14.64
CA LEU A 179 6.17 -5.77 15.28
C LEU A 179 5.00 -5.24 16.12
N THR A 180 3.79 -5.50 15.64
CA THR A 180 2.53 -5.04 16.24
C THR A 180 1.40 -6.01 15.88
N THR A 181 0.39 -6.08 16.74
CA THR A 181 -0.84 -6.85 16.44
C THR A 181 -1.80 -6.12 15.53
N ASN A 182 -1.71 -4.79 15.44
CA ASN A 182 -2.65 -3.97 14.69
C ASN A 182 -1.89 -3.08 13.70
N GLN A 183 -2.36 -3.02 12.45
CA GLN A 183 -1.88 -2.11 11.42
C GLN A 183 -2.15 -0.61 11.73
N TYR A 184 -2.66 -0.30 12.94
CA TYR A 184 -3.05 1.04 13.38
C TYR A 184 -2.44 1.40 14.73
N VAL A 185 -1.86 2.59 14.81
CA VAL A 185 -1.01 3.09 15.92
C VAL A 185 -1.81 3.42 17.21
N ASN A 186 -3.15 3.39 17.18
CA ASN A 186 -3.98 4.09 18.18
C ASN A 186 -5.14 3.31 18.80
N LEU A 187 -5.12 1.98 18.84
CA LEU A 187 -6.08 1.21 19.64
C LEU A 187 -5.40 0.64 20.88
N ARG A 188 -5.62 1.30 22.02
CA ARG A 188 -5.40 0.69 23.34
C ARG A 188 -6.28 -0.54 23.42
N GLN A 189 -5.63 -1.70 23.55
CA GLN A 189 -6.08 -2.95 24.15
C GLN A 189 -5.58 -4.10 23.28
N HIS A 190 -4.35 -4.54 23.50
CA HIS A 190 -3.95 -5.97 23.60
C HIS A 190 -2.44 -6.04 23.85
N ASP A 191 -2.01 -6.99 24.69
CA ASP A 191 -0.59 -7.27 24.91
C ASP A 191 0.02 -7.69 23.57
N ILE A 192 1.08 -7.01 23.12
CA ILE A 192 1.91 -7.46 22.00
C ILE A 192 2.28 -8.93 22.30
N PRO A 193 1.90 -9.90 21.44
CA PRO A 193 2.21 -11.30 21.64
C PRO A 193 3.71 -11.44 21.84
N ASN A 194 4.05 -12.14 22.91
CA ASN A 194 5.38 -12.13 23.45
C ASN A 194 6.28 -13.21 22.83
N ILE A 195 5.75 -14.04 21.93
CA ILE A 195 6.52 -14.92 21.04
C ILE A 195 6.35 -14.42 19.62
N ILE A 196 7.45 -14.03 18.98
CA ILE A 196 7.46 -13.44 17.65
C ILE A 196 8.48 -14.20 16.79
N SER A 197 8.08 -14.69 15.63
CA SER A 197 9.01 -15.23 14.63
C SER A 197 9.06 -14.28 13.45
N VAL A 198 10.25 -13.75 13.20
CA VAL A 198 10.56 -12.77 12.16
C VAL A 198 11.35 -13.44 11.05
N VAL A 199 10.88 -13.29 9.82
CA VAL A 199 11.54 -13.79 8.63
C VAL A 199 11.95 -12.62 7.75
N PHE A 200 13.26 -12.46 7.55
CA PHE A 200 13.82 -11.52 6.58
C PHE A 200 13.80 -12.15 5.19
N VAL A 201 13.15 -11.50 4.24
CA VAL A 201 13.17 -11.91 2.83
C VAL A 201 14.45 -11.40 2.20
N GLU A 202 15.32 -12.30 1.77
CA GLU A 202 16.64 -11.92 1.26
C GLU A 202 16.55 -11.16 -0.06
N GLN A 203 15.65 -11.60 -0.93
CA GLN A 203 15.42 -11.03 -2.25
C GLN A 203 13.91 -10.90 -2.48
N PRO A 204 13.29 -9.82 -1.96
CA PRO A 204 11.88 -9.55 -2.19
C PRO A 204 11.60 -9.48 -3.68
N LYS A 205 10.55 -10.16 -4.11
CA LYS A 205 10.10 -10.11 -5.50
C LYS A 205 9.21 -8.90 -5.71
N ASN A 206 9.18 -8.42 -6.94
CA ASN A 206 8.17 -7.49 -7.41
C ASN A 206 7.43 -8.09 -8.60
N GLU A 207 6.21 -7.60 -8.83
CA GLU A 207 5.36 -7.99 -9.94
C GLU A 207 4.65 -6.76 -10.49
N MET A 208 4.66 -6.58 -11.81
CA MET A 208 3.86 -5.54 -12.47
C MET A 208 2.44 -6.07 -12.69
N ILE A 209 1.46 -5.38 -12.13
CA ILE A 209 0.04 -5.69 -12.31
C ILE A 209 -0.55 -4.74 -13.33
N ASN A 210 -1.17 -5.32 -14.35
CA ASN A 210 -1.95 -4.59 -15.33
C ASN A 210 -3.40 -4.57 -14.88
N ARG A 211 -4.02 -3.40 -14.88
CA ARG A 211 -5.43 -3.22 -14.54
C ARG A 211 -6.16 -2.57 -15.69
N VAL A 212 -7.35 -3.10 -15.99
CA VAL A 212 -8.28 -2.51 -16.96
C VAL A 212 -9.60 -2.24 -16.27
N THR A 213 -10.01 -0.98 -16.22
CA THR A 213 -11.33 -0.55 -15.77
C THR A 213 -12.20 -0.25 -16.98
N LYS A 214 -13.42 -0.75 -17.00
CA LYS A 214 -14.41 -0.52 -18.06
C LYS A 214 -15.48 0.44 -17.55
N GLY A 215 -15.70 1.50 -18.31
CA GLY A 215 -16.82 2.43 -18.14
C GLY A 215 -17.78 2.39 -19.33
N VAL A 216 -19.04 2.68 -19.10
CA VAL A 216 -20.06 2.81 -20.15
C VAL A 216 -20.77 4.15 -19.98
N ILE A 217 -20.89 4.90 -21.07
CA ILE A 217 -21.60 6.18 -21.10
C ILE A 217 -23.07 5.89 -21.40
N ARG A 218 -23.97 6.23 -20.47
CA ARG A 218 -25.44 6.13 -20.65
C ARG A 218 -26.09 7.38 -20.09
N ASP A 219 -27.07 7.93 -20.81
CA ASP A 219 -27.81 9.12 -20.36
C ASP A 219 -26.90 10.30 -19.95
N GLY A 220 -25.79 10.48 -20.67
CA GLY A 220 -24.80 11.54 -20.40
C GLY A 220 -23.94 11.32 -19.15
N LYS A 221 -24.00 10.16 -18.51
CA LYS A 221 -23.20 9.80 -17.32
C LYS A 221 -22.27 8.64 -17.63
N LEU A 222 -21.12 8.63 -16.97
CA LEU A 222 -20.15 7.53 -17.02
C LEU A 222 -20.40 6.56 -15.87
N PHE A 223 -20.68 5.29 -16.19
CA PHE A 223 -20.86 4.22 -15.23
C PHE A 223 -19.66 3.29 -15.27
N ILE A 224 -19.00 3.03 -14.14
CA ILE A 224 -17.95 2.01 -14.08
C ILE A 224 -18.60 0.66 -13.87
N VAL A 225 -18.36 -0.28 -14.79
CA VAL A 225 -19.06 -1.58 -14.83
C VAL A 225 -18.18 -2.75 -14.46
N SER A 226 -16.85 -2.63 -14.63
CA SER A 226 -15.91 -3.65 -14.17
C SER A 226 -14.51 -3.09 -13.99
N THR A 227 -13.74 -3.75 -13.13
CA THR A 227 -12.29 -3.58 -13.02
C THR A 227 -11.68 -4.96 -12.96
N GLU A 228 -10.79 -5.25 -13.90
CA GLU A 228 -10.07 -6.51 -13.99
C GLU A 228 -8.57 -6.25 -13.82
N LYS A 229 -7.88 -7.17 -13.16
CA LYS A 229 -6.43 -7.12 -12.92
C LYS A 229 -5.79 -8.40 -13.45
N SER A 230 -4.55 -8.33 -13.89
CA SER A 230 -3.75 -9.53 -14.16
C SER A 230 -3.57 -10.37 -12.89
N VAL A 231 -3.56 -11.69 -13.04
CA VAL A 231 -3.37 -12.62 -11.91
C VAL A 231 -1.99 -12.40 -11.28
N SER A 232 -1.94 -12.18 -9.97
CA SER A 232 -0.70 -12.00 -9.21
C SER A 232 -0.31 -13.26 -8.44
N LYS A 233 1.00 -13.49 -8.30
CA LYS A 233 1.57 -14.49 -7.38
C LYS A 233 1.90 -13.90 -6.01
N LEU A 234 1.99 -12.57 -5.94
CA LEU A 234 2.17 -11.84 -4.69
C LEU A 234 0.81 -11.54 -4.07
N LYS A 235 0.80 -11.29 -2.76
CA LYS A 235 -0.41 -10.86 -2.08
C LYS A 235 -0.69 -9.42 -2.51
N ASP A 236 -1.71 -9.23 -3.34
CA ASP A 236 -2.23 -7.90 -3.65
C ASP A 236 -3.05 -7.40 -2.45
N SER A 237 -2.35 -6.81 -1.48
CA SER A 237 -2.97 -5.94 -0.47
C SER A 237 -3.30 -4.55 -1.04
N GLY A 238 -2.99 -4.33 -2.31
CA GLY A 238 -3.18 -3.10 -3.05
C GLY A 238 -4.63 -2.83 -3.45
N GLU A 239 -4.85 -1.56 -3.68
CA GLU A 239 -6.11 -0.84 -3.66
C GLU A 239 -7.04 -1.28 -4.78
N ASN A 240 -8.06 -2.06 -4.42
CA ASN A 240 -9.26 -2.14 -5.25
C ASN A 240 -9.88 -0.75 -5.25
N PHE A 241 -10.05 -0.19 -6.46
CA PHE A 241 -10.75 1.06 -6.62
C PHE A 241 -12.20 0.89 -6.21
N GLU A 242 -12.71 1.87 -5.48
CA GLU A 242 -14.13 1.98 -5.19
C GLU A 242 -14.69 3.04 -6.12
N PHE A 243 -15.72 2.67 -6.89
CA PHE A 243 -16.39 3.58 -7.81
C PHE A 243 -17.82 3.83 -7.33
N GLU A 244 -18.32 5.02 -7.60
CA GLU A 244 -19.72 5.37 -7.35
C GLU A 244 -20.61 4.88 -8.50
N ASP A 245 -21.92 4.85 -8.25
CA ASP A 245 -22.95 4.40 -9.20
C ASP A 245 -23.00 5.19 -10.51
N GLY A 246 -22.29 6.31 -10.64
CA GLY A 246 -22.15 7.05 -11.89
C GLY A 246 -21.50 8.41 -11.73
N TYR A 247 -20.78 8.87 -12.76
CA TYR A 247 -20.08 10.14 -12.77
C TYR A 247 -20.71 11.08 -13.79
N VAL A 248 -20.96 12.32 -13.39
CA VAL A 248 -21.59 13.34 -14.23
C VAL A 248 -20.50 14.14 -14.92
N LEU A 249 -20.69 14.42 -16.21
CA LEU A 249 -19.82 15.32 -16.95
C LEU A 249 -19.86 16.72 -16.32
N GLU A 250 -18.70 17.22 -15.88
CA GLU A 250 -18.62 18.59 -15.39
C GLU A 250 -18.78 19.58 -16.54
N PRO A 251 -19.59 20.63 -16.39
CA PRO A 251 -19.72 21.67 -17.40
C PRO A 251 -18.39 22.41 -17.57
N GLU A 252 -18.08 22.79 -18.81
CA GLU A 252 -16.93 23.67 -19.09
C GLU A 252 -17.10 24.96 -18.28
N ILE A 253 -16.13 25.27 -17.41
CA ILE A 253 -16.00 26.61 -16.83
C ILE A 253 -15.22 27.42 -17.85
N ASP A 254 -15.93 28.24 -18.61
CA ASP A 254 -15.36 29.25 -19.53
C ASP A 254 -14.54 30.31 -18.79
#